data_AF-A0A7W8RQ06-F1
#
_entry.id   AF-A0A7W8RQ06-F1
#
_cell.length_a   1.000
_cell.length_b   1.000
_cell.length_c   1.000
_cell.angle_alpha   90.00
_cell.angle_beta   90.00
_cell.angle_gamma   90.00
#
_symmetry.space_group_name_H-M   'P 1'
#
loop_
_entity.id
_entity.type
_entity.pdbx_description
1 polymer ?
#
loop_
_entity_poly.entity_id
_entity_poly.type
_entity_poly.pdbx_seq_one_letter_code
_entity_poly.pdbx_strand_id
1 'polypeptide(L)'
;MPSAPAALPGPLSRGYAVFASDSGHEASNGSVNGAFSVNAEAYDNFMGEALKKTHDASLVIIDAHYGTHPSRAYFAGGSTGGREALTVAQRWPRDWDGIIAFYPAYDFTTLSLQQLRVTEGFAAPGAYLDTAQRALLLNAVMEACDGLDGVVDGLISNVQACNATFNPATASVDGKPLRCAGGIARGDTCLSDRQIAALNTMNTPLVFAYPLESGETQYPGYNVYGADLGVGSSSPLEGTVTTLALGTTQPSYPLQSTAMFDGQIADDFVRYTVMDNPDADSLKYNPAIAGR
;
A
#
# COMPACT_ATOMS: atom_id res chain seq x y z
N MET A 1 -12.49 12.20 -10.72
CA MET A 1 -12.62 11.56 -9.40
C MET A 1 -11.79 10.29 -9.43
N PRO A 2 -11.09 9.93 -8.35
CA PRO A 2 -10.40 8.64 -8.28
C PRO A 2 -11.38 7.51 -8.64
N SER A 3 -10.94 6.59 -9.50
CA SER A 3 -11.74 5.43 -9.96
C SER A 3 -13.01 5.74 -10.77
N ALA A 4 -13.25 6.97 -11.21
CA ALA A 4 -14.36 7.24 -12.13
C ALA A 4 -14.04 6.74 -13.55
N PRO A 5 -15.05 6.24 -14.30
CA PRO A 5 -14.87 5.88 -15.71
C PRO A 5 -14.28 7.03 -16.52
N ALA A 6 -13.26 6.75 -17.33
CA ALA A 6 -12.55 7.76 -18.14
C ALA A 6 -13.47 8.53 -19.11
N ALA A 7 -14.61 7.94 -19.48
CA ALA A 7 -15.60 8.57 -20.35
C ALA A 7 -16.43 9.68 -19.67
N LEU A 8 -16.39 9.77 -18.32
CA LEU A 8 -17.13 10.80 -17.60
C LEU A 8 -16.31 12.10 -17.49
N PRO A 9 -16.95 13.27 -17.61
CA PRO A 9 -16.28 14.54 -17.44
C PRO A 9 -15.71 14.69 -16.02
N GLY A 10 -14.46 15.14 -15.92
CA GLY A 10 -13.81 15.45 -14.64
C GLY A 10 -14.47 16.61 -13.89
N PRO A 11 -14.11 16.84 -12.61
CA PRO A 11 -14.73 17.89 -11.80
C PRO A 11 -14.67 19.27 -12.45
N LEU A 12 -13.54 19.64 -13.06
CA LEU A 12 -13.39 20.94 -13.72
C LEU A 12 -14.40 21.12 -14.88
N SER A 13 -14.56 20.12 -15.75
CA SER A 13 -15.53 20.18 -16.85
C SER A 13 -16.99 20.05 -16.40
N ARG A 14 -17.21 19.66 -15.13
CA ARG A 14 -18.51 19.67 -14.46
C ARG A 14 -18.79 20.98 -13.71
N GLY A 15 -17.92 21.98 -13.82
CA GLY A 15 -18.10 23.31 -13.23
C GLY A 15 -17.60 23.45 -11.78
N TYR A 16 -16.82 22.50 -11.28
CA TYR A 16 -16.17 22.65 -9.98
C TYR A 16 -14.89 23.50 -10.13
N ALA A 17 -14.66 24.40 -9.17
CA ALA A 17 -13.31 24.88 -8.92
C ALA A 17 -12.49 23.72 -8.31
N VAL A 18 -11.30 23.48 -8.82
CA VAL A 18 -10.42 22.37 -8.40
C VAL A 18 -9.09 22.94 -7.96
N PHE A 19 -8.62 22.50 -6.80
CA PHE A 19 -7.31 22.84 -6.26
C PHE A 19 -6.60 21.59 -5.75
N ALA A 20 -5.27 21.66 -5.67
CA ALA A 20 -4.40 20.62 -5.16
C ALA A 20 -3.10 21.26 -4.65
N SER A 21 -2.29 20.49 -3.93
CA SER A 21 -0.92 20.86 -3.55
C SER A 21 0.02 19.68 -3.74
N ASP A 22 1.32 19.95 -3.66
CA ASP A 22 2.40 18.95 -3.63
C ASP A 22 2.65 18.38 -2.23
N SER A 23 1.78 18.68 -1.24
CA SER A 23 1.93 18.30 0.16
C SER A 23 3.16 18.91 0.86
N GLY A 24 3.72 20.00 0.33
CA GLY A 24 4.78 20.78 0.97
C GLY A 24 6.21 20.41 0.58
N HIS A 25 6.39 19.63 -0.48
CA HIS A 25 7.72 19.35 -1.05
C HIS A 25 7.62 18.88 -2.52
N GLU A 26 8.68 19.13 -3.29
CA GLU A 26 8.84 18.58 -4.62
C GLU A 26 9.89 17.47 -4.61
N ALA A 27 9.56 16.32 -5.20
CA ALA A 27 10.50 15.21 -5.36
C ALA A 27 11.09 15.22 -6.77
N SER A 28 12.42 15.32 -6.88
CA SER A 28 13.12 15.32 -8.17
C SER A 28 13.14 13.97 -8.89
N ASN A 29 12.82 12.87 -8.18
CA ASN A 29 12.92 11.47 -8.67
C ASN A 29 11.65 10.64 -8.34
N GLY A 30 10.46 11.25 -8.42
CA GLY A 30 9.19 10.55 -8.20
C GLY A 30 8.81 10.35 -6.73
N SER A 31 7.69 9.67 -6.49
CA SER A 31 6.97 9.63 -5.20
C SER A 31 7.61 8.80 -4.09
N VAL A 32 8.82 8.26 -4.28
CA VAL A 32 9.50 7.41 -3.29
C VAL A 32 10.49 8.17 -2.41
N ASN A 33 10.89 9.39 -2.80
CA ASN A 33 11.93 10.14 -2.11
C ASN A 33 11.47 10.66 -0.74
N GLY A 34 11.98 10.05 0.33
CA GLY A 34 11.68 10.41 1.72
C GLY A 34 12.52 11.55 2.29
N ALA A 35 13.52 12.07 1.56
CA ALA A 35 14.47 13.05 2.08
C ALA A 35 13.84 14.37 2.55
N PHE A 36 12.62 14.67 2.12
CA PHE A 36 11.89 15.85 2.59
C PHE A 36 11.61 15.79 4.10
N SER A 37 11.50 14.59 4.70
CA SER A 37 11.04 14.43 6.08
C SER A 37 12.01 14.96 7.12
N VAL A 38 13.28 15.16 6.77
CA VAL A 38 14.27 15.81 7.66
C VAL A 38 13.99 17.29 7.88
N ASN A 39 13.17 17.91 7.02
CA ASN A 39 12.63 19.24 7.24
C ASN A 39 11.28 19.13 7.97
N ALA A 40 11.24 19.63 9.21
CA ALA A 40 10.05 19.53 10.06
C ALA A 40 8.78 20.12 9.42
N GLU A 41 8.87 21.27 8.76
CA GLU A 41 7.71 21.90 8.09
C GLU A 41 7.24 21.05 6.90
N ALA A 42 8.16 20.51 6.10
CA ALA A 42 7.80 19.63 4.98
C ALA A 42 7.18 18.31 5.47
N TYR A 43 7.70 17.76 6.56
CA TYR A 43 7.14 16.60 7.23
C TYR A 43 5.72 16.87 7.76
N ASP A 44 5.52 17.94 8.52
CA ASP A 44 4.21 18.31 9.08
C ASP A 44 3.19 18.62 7.98
N ASN A 45 3.63 19.26 6.90
CA ASN A 45 2.83 19.49 5.71
C ASN A 45 2.35 18.18 5.07
N PHE A 46 3.27 17.23 4.83
CA PHE A 46 2.92 15.90 4.33
C PHE A 46 2.00 15.17 5.31
N MET A 47 2.26 15.25 6.62
CA MET A 47 1.44 14.58 7.64
C MET A 47 0.05 15.21 7.81
N GLY A 48 -0.20 16.41 7.27
CA GLY A 48 -1.54 16.90 6.99
C GLY A 48 -1.73 18.41 7.08
N GLU A 49 -0.74 19.18 7.52
CA GLU A 49 -0.91 20.64 7.64
C GLU A 49 -1.12 21.34 6.30
N ALA A 50 -0.52 20.83 5.23
CA ALA A 50 -0.69 21.38 3.88
C ALA A 50 -2.16 21.37 3.43
N LEU A 51 -2.98 20.45 3.94
CA LEU A 51 -4.38 20.30 3.54
C LEU A 51 -5.20 21.54 3.91
N LYS A 52 -5.06 22.02 5.15
CA LYS A 52 -5.77 23.22 5.62
C LYS A 52 -5.19 24.49 5.01
N LYS A 53 -3.86 24.59 4.92
CA LYS A 53 -3.15 25.71 4.28
C LYS A 53 -3.64 25.90 2.83
N THR A 54 -3.68 24.81 2.06
CA THR A 54 -4.11 24.79 0.66
C THR A 54 -5.59 25.10 0.52
N HIS A 55 -6.44 24.50 1.35
CA HIS A 55 -7.88 24.77 1.36
C HIS A 55 -8.18 26.26 1.57
N ASP A 56 -7.62 26.86 2.63
CA ASP A 56 -7.92 28.24 3.01
C ASP A 56 -7.39 29.24 1.96
N ALA A 57 -6.18 29.00 1.44
CA ALA A 57 -5.64 29.82 0.35
C ALA A 57 -6.49 29.70 -0.92
N SER A 58 -6.96 28.49 -1.25
CA SER A 58 -7.79 28.26 -2.44
C SER A 58 -9.14 28.95 -2.34
N LEU A 59 -9.77 28.96 -1.16
CA LEU A 59 -11.04 29.68 -0.97
C LEU A 59 -10.89 31.19 -1.19
N VAL A 60 -9.78 31.80 -0.75
CA VAL A 60 -9.51 33.22 -1.03
C VAL A 60 -9.42 33.48 -2.54
N ILE A 61 -8.73 32.62 -3.28
CA ILE A 61 -8.58 32.75 -4.74
C ILE A 61 -9.93 32.54 -5.45
N ILE A 62 -10.69 31.54 -5.03
CA ILE A 62 -12.02 31.22 -5.59
C ILE A 62 -12.97 32.39 -5.37
N ASP A 63 -13.05 32.92 -4.15
CA ASP A 63 -13.91 34.06 -3.81
C ASP A 63 -13.54 35.30 -4.64
N ALA A 64 -12.25 35.59 -4.77
CA ALA A 64 -11.76 36.72 -5.54
C ALA A 64 -12.04 36.58 -7.05
N HIS A 65 -11.93 35.36 -7.59
CA HIS A 65 -12.12 35.11 -9.02
C HIS A 65 -13.59 35.04 -9.42
N TYR A 66 -14.43 34.36 -8.63
CA TYR A 66 -15.84 34.10 -8.95
C TYR A 66 -16.81 35.08 -8.28
N GLY A 67 -16.36 35.88 -7.31
CA GLY A 67 -17.18 36.84 -6.57
C GLY A 67 -18.19 36.21 -5.62
N THR A 68 -18.10 34.90 -5.40
CA THR A 68 -18.99 34.14 -4.50
C THR A 68 -18.25 32.99 -3.87
N HIS A 69 -18.60 32.70 -2.62
CA HIS A 69 -18.12 31.52 -1.91
C HIS A 69 -18.72 30.24 -2.49
N PRO A 70 -17.99 29.10 -2.50
CA PRO A 70 -18.57 27.81 -2.83
C PRO A 70 -19.77 27.48 -1.94
N SER A 71 -20.84 26.99 -2.55
CA SER A 71 -22.02 26.52 -1.81
C SER A 71 -21.81 25.13 -1.19
N ARG A 72 -20.86 24.37 -1.73
CA ARG A 72 -20.43 23.04 -1.25
C ARG A 72 -18.94 22.83 -1.50
N ALA A 73 -18.27 22.12 -0.60
CA ALA A 73 -16.88 21.68 -0.73
C ALA A 73 -16.78 20.15 -0.66
N TYR A 74 -15.95 19.56 -1.53
CA TYR A 74 -15.76 18.10 -1.59
C TYR A 74 -14.28 17.74 -1.64
N PHE A 75 -13.88 16.71 -0.88
CA PHE A 75 -12.55 16.12 -0.96
C PHE A 75 -12.65 14.71 -1.57
N ALA A 76 -11.74 14.36 -2.48
CA ALA A 76 -11.67 13.00 -3.02
C ALA A 76 -10.21 12.58 -3.26
N GLY A 77 -9.81 11.45 -2.67
CA GLY A 77 -8.44 10.95 -2.78
C GLY A 77 -8.33 9.43 -2.61
N GLY A 78 -7.26 8.86 -3.17
CA GLY A 78 -6.89 7.45 -3.00
C GLY A 78 -5.47 7.30 -2.46
N SER A 79 -5.16 6.20 -1.77
CA SER A 79 -3.83 5.94 -1.17
C SER A 79 -3.46 7.04 -0.17
N THR A 80 -2.35 7.77 -0.36
CA THR A 80 -2.00 8.97 0.43
C THR A 80 -3.13 10.01 0.41
N GLY A 81 -3.77 10.23 -0.73
CA GLY A 81 -4.96 11.09 -0.81
C GLY A 81 -6.16 10.53 -0.03
N GLY A 82 -6.26 9.21 0.13
CA GLY A 82 -7.26 8.58 0.99
C GLY A 82 -6.99 8.85 2.48
N ARG A 83 -5.71 8.81 2.91
CA ARG A 83 -5.29 9.25 4.25
C ARG A 83 -5.61 10.73 4.47
N GLU A 84 -5.32 11.58 3.48
CA GLU A 84 -5.64 13.01 3.55
C GLU A 84 -7.15 13.24 3.64
N ALA A 85 -7.96 12.48 2.90
CA ALA A 85 -9.41 12.50 2.98
C ALA A 85 -9.91 12.19 4.40
N LEU A 86 -9.34 11.16 5.04
CA LEU A 86 -9.64 10.85 6.44
C LEU A 86 -9.11 11.93 7.40
N THR A 87 -7.95 12.51 7.12
CA THR A 87 -7.33 13.57 7.93
C THR A 87 -8.22 14.81 7.96
N VAL A 88 -8.71 15.27 6.81
CA VAL A 88 -9.62 16.43 6.76
C VAL A 88 -10.97 16.13 7.39
N ALA A 89 -11.48 14.89 7.28
CA ALA A 89 -12.70 14.47 7.97
C ALA A 89 -12.56 14.56 9.50
N GLN A 90 -11.39 14.18 10.04
CA GLN A 90 -11.14 14.16 11.47
C GLN A 90 -10.82 15.55 12.04
N ARG A 91 -9.96 16.32 11.36
CA ARG A 91 -9.43 17.59 11.88
C ARG A 91 -10.30 18.79 11.52
N TRP A 92 -10.91 18.79 10.33
CA TRP A 92 -11.68 19.92 9.80
C TRP A 92 -13.04 19.48 9.20
N PRO A 93 -13.89 18.75 9.94
CA PRO A 93 -15.15 18.22 9.41
C PRO A 93 -16.15 19.31 8.94
N ARG A 94 -15.98 20.55 9.38
CA ARG A 94 -16.85 21.67 8.99
C ARG A 94 -16.47 22.31 7.66
N ASP A 95 -15.29 22.00 7.13
CA ASP A 95 -14.79 22.58 5.87
C ASP A 95 -15.27 21.79 4.64
N TRP A 96 -15.87 20.62 4.82
CA TRP A 96 -16.21 19.70 3.74
C TRP A 96 -17.63 19.17 3.88
N ASP A 97 -18.44 19.28 2.81
CA ASP A 97 -19.79 18.71 2.76
C ASP A 97 -19.80 17.24 2.32
N GLY A 98 -18.72 16.77 1.67
CA GLY A 98 -18.59 15.39 1.24
C GLY A 98 -17.14 14.96 1.04
N ILE A 99 -16.81 13.77 1.50
CA ILE A 99 -15.45 13.21 1.46
C ILE A 99 -15.50 11.81 0.86
N ILE A 100 -14.60 11.54 -0.09
CA ILE A 100 -14.44 10.24 -0.73
C ILE A 100 -13.01 9.75 -0.50
N ALA A 101 -12.86 8.73 0.33
CA ALA A 101 -11.58 8.11 0.65
C ALA A 101 -11.49 6.71 0.04
N PHE A 102 -10.54 6.49 -0.87
CA PHE A 102 -10.26 5.18 -1.46
C PHE A 102 -8.97 4.58 -0.88
N TYR A 103 -9.00 3.29 -0.52
CA TYR A 103 -7.83 2.51 -0.06
C TYR A 103 -6.82 3.35 0.77
N PRO A 104 -7.26 3.95 1.89
CA PRO A 104 -6.50 5.00 2.56
C PRO A 104 -5.24 4.44 3.24
N ALA A 105 -4.11 5.11 3.02
CA ALA A 105 -2.85 4.86 3.75
C ALA A 105 -2.89 5.47 5.17
N TYR A 106 -3.92 5.12 5.95
CA TYR A 106 -4.43 5.93 7.06
C TYR A 106 -3.46 6.10 8.25
N ASP A 107 -2.72 5.05 8.63
CA ASP A 107 -1.65 5.13 9.65
C ASP A 107 -0.27 5.04 8.98
N PHE A 108 0.14 6.09 8.27
CA PHE A 108 1.30 6.06 7.37
C PHE A 108 2.58 5.51 8.03
N THR A 109 2.91 5.94 9.25
CA THR A 109 4.12 5.48 9.94
C THR A 109 4.11 3.97 10.22
N THR A 110 3.02 3.45 10.79
CA THR A 110 2.92 2.01 11.12
C THR A 110 2.71 1.15 9.88
N LEU A 111 2.05 1.69 8.85
CA LEU A 111 2.00 1.12 7.50
C LEU A 111 3.40 0.96 6.91
N SER A 112 4.23 2.01 6.92
CA SER A 112 5.60 1.96 6.40
C SER A 112 6.46 0.94 7.16
N LEU A 113 6.29 0.82 8.48
CA LEU A 113 6.96 -0.21 9.28
C LEU A 113 6.54 -1.64 8.89
N GLN A 114 5.24 -1.86 8.65
CA GLN A 114 4.75 -3.15 8.13
C GLN A 114 5.26 -3.41 6.71
N GLN A 115 5.25 -2.42 5.81
CA GLN A 115 5.77 -2.55 4.45
C GLN A 115 7.26 -2.90 4.45
N LEU A 116 8.05 -2.34 5.37
CA LEU A 116 9.45 -2.71 5.55
C LEU A 116 9.59 -4.16 6.03
N ARG A 117 8.83 -4.58 7.05
CA ARG A 117 8.80 -5.99 7.52
C ARG A 117 8.47 -6.97 6.39
N VAL A 118 7.52 -6.62 5.53
CA VAL A 118 7.17 -7.45 4.37
C VAL A 118 8.31 -7.51 3.36
N THR A 119 8.93 -6.36 3.09
CA THR A 119 10.08 -6.26 2.18
C THR A 119 11.27 -7.10 2.68
N GLU A 120 11.59 -7.06 3.97
CA GLU A 120 12.58 -7.91 4.62
C GLU A 120 12.27 -9.41 4.43
N GLY A 121 11.01 -9.79 4.62
CA GLY A 121 10.53 -11.16 4.41
C GLY A 121 10.80 -11.67 3.00
N PHE A 122 10.54 -10.85 1.98
CA PHE A 122 10.82 -11.19 0.58
C PHE A 122 12.29 -11.02 0.18
N ALA A 123 13.06 -10.20 0.90
CA ALA A 123 14.50 -10.07 0.71
C ALA A 123 15.27 -11.33 1.12
N ALA A 124 14.72 -12.16 2.01
CA ALA A 124 15.37 -13.38 2.47
C ALA A 124 15.72 -14.33 1.31
N PRO A 125 16.91 -14.96 1.29
CA PRO A 125 17.33 -15.82 0.19
C PRO A 125 16.33 -16.95 -0.12
N GLY A 126 15.83 -16.99 -1.35
CA GLY A 126 14.85 -17.98 -1.82
C GLY A 126 13.42 -17.77 -1.29
N ALA A 127 13.11 -16.62 -0.70
CA ALA A 127 11.76 -16.29 -0.22
C ALA A 127 10.92 -15.51 -1.26
N TYR A 128 11.56 -14.88 -2.24
CA TYR A 128 10.87 -14.17 -3.32
C TYR A 128 10.16 -15.13 -4.27
N LEU A 129 8.97 -14.74 -4.74
CA LEU A 129 8.20 -15.49 -5.74
C LEU A 129 8.46 -14.93 -7.13
N ASP A 130 8.80 -15.81 -8.06
CA ASP A 130 8.77 -15.50 -9.48
C ASP A 130 7.32 -15.43 -10.02
N THR A 131 7.17 -14.98 -11.26
CA THR A 131 5.87 -14.80 -11.91
C THR A 131 5.04 -16.09 -11.97
N ALA A 132 5.68 -17.23 -12.26
CA ALA A 132 4.98 -18.51 -12.37
C ALA A 132 4.48 -19.00 -10.99
N GLN A 133 5.27 -18.79 -9.95
CA GLN A 133 4.88 -19.09 -8.55
C GLN A 133 3.75 -18.18 -8.06
N ARG A 134 3.73 -16.90 -8.47
CA ARG A 134 2.61 -15.99 -8.17
C ARG A 134 1.32 -16.46 -8.85
N ALA A 135 1.40 -16.87 -10.12
CA ALA A 135 0.26 -17.44 -10.84
C ALA A 135 -0.24 -18.73 -10.18
N LEU A 136 0.69 -19.60 -9.76
CA LEU A 136 0.36 -20.83 -9.04
C LEU A 136 -0.36 -20.56 -7.72
N LEU A 137 0.11 -19.56 -6.95
CA LEU A 137 -0.56 -19.11 -5.73
C LEU A 137 -1.96 -18.61 -6.03
N LEU A 138 -2.13 -17.71 -7.01
CA LEU A 138 -3.43 -17.14 -7.34
C LEU A 138 -4.42 -18.24 -7.75
N ASN A 139 -4.01 -19.18 -8.61
CA ASN A 139 -4.86 -20.31 -9.01
C ASN A 139 -5.26 -21.18 -7.82
N ALA A 140 -4.32 -21.50 -6.92
CA ALA A 140 -4.59 -22.28 -5.72
C ALA A 140 -5.64 -21.59 -4.82
N VAL A 141 -5.54 -20.26 -4.68
CA VAL A 141 -6.51 -19.50 -3.89
C VAL A 141 -7.87 -19.49 -4.59
N MET A 142 -7.92 -19.22 -5.91
CA MET A 142 -9.18 -19.21 -6.66
C MET A 142 -9.91 -20.55 -6.56
N GLU A 143 -9.22 -21.68 -6.75
CA GLU A 143 -9.80 -23.02 -6.57
C GLU A 143 -10.38 -23.24 -5.17
N ALA A 144 -9.73 -22.71 -4.14
CA ALA A 144 -10.14 -22.90 -2.75
C ALA A 144 -11.22 -21.90 -2.29
N CYS A 145 -11.26 -20.71 -2.88
CA CYS A 145 -11.96 -19.55 -2.29
C CYS A 145 -13.08 -18.94 -3.14
N ASP A 146 -13.06 -19.05 -4.47
CA ASP A 146 -14.04 -18.42 -5.37
C ASP A 146 -15.47 -18.79 -4.95
N GLY A 147 -15.74 -20.10 -4.84
CA GLY A 147 -17.04 -20.64 -4.44
C GLY A 147 -17.52 -20.36 -3.00
N LEU A 148 -16.73 -19.69 -2.15
CA LEU A 148 -17.08 -19.49 -0.73
C LEU A 148 -18.21 -18.47 -0.51
N ASP A 149 -18.58 -17.70 -1.53
CA ASP A 149 -19.77 -16.84 -1.53
C ASP A 149 -21.02 -17.51 -2.16
N GLY A 150 -20.86 -18.73 -2.68
CA GLY A 150 -21.92 -19.50 -3.34
C GLY A 150 -21.94 -19.38 -4.86
N VAL A 151 -21.03 -18.61 -5.47
CA VAL A 151 -20.87 -18.48 -6.93
C VAL A 151 -19.42 -18.75 -7.30
N VAL A 152 -19.18 -19.32 -8.49
CA VAL A 152 -17.82 -19.48 -9.05
C VAL A 152 -17.75 -18.58 -10.27
N ASP A 153 -17.23 -17.37 -10.10
CA ASP A 153 -17.22 -16.32 -11.13
C ASP A 153 -15.85 -15.66 -11.32
N GLY A 154 -14.82 -16.19 -10.67
CA GLY A 154 -13.49 -15.63 -10.73
C GLY A 154 -13.27 -14.47 -9.75
N LEU A 155 -14.15 -14.30 -8.75
CA LEU A 155 -14.04 -13.28 -7.71
C LEU A 155 -14.15 -13.89 -6.31
N ILE A 156 -13.29 -13.45 -5.40
CA ILE A 156 -13.38 -13.84 -3.99
C ILE A 156 -14.20 -12.78 -3.26
N SER A 157 -15.53 -12.89 -3.29
CA SER A 157 -16.39 -11.92 -2.58
C SER A 157 -16.46 -12.20 -1.08
N ASN A 158 -16.27 -13.46 -0.66
CA ASN A 158 -16.20 -13.84 0.76
C ASN A 158 -14.75 -13.93 1.28
N VAL A 159 -14.08 -12.78 1.32
CA VAL A 159 -12.69 -12.63 1.77
C VAL A 159 -12.46 -13.19 3.17
N GLN A 160 -13.40 -12.98 4.10
CA GLN A 160 -13.27 -13.47 5.47
C GLN A 160 -13.23 -15.00 5.52
N ALA A 161 -14.10 -15.68 4.77
CA ALA A 161 -14.07 -17.14 4.71
C ALA A 161 -12.79 -17.64 4.05
N CYS A 162 -12.32 -17.00 2.98
CA CYS A 162 -11.07 -17.37 2.32
C CYS A 162 -9.88 -17.28 3.27
N ASN A 163 -9.73 -16.17 4.01
CA ASN A 163 -8.64 -16.00 4.98
C ASN A 163 -8.72 -16.98 6.16
N ALA A 164 -9.91 -17.51 6.48
CA ALA A 164 -10.08 -18.49 7.54
C ALA A 164 -9.72 -19.93 7.10
N THR A 165 -9.75 -20.24 5.80
CA THR A 165 -9.62 -21.61 5.29
C THR A 165 -8.37 -21.83 4.44
N PHE A 166 -7.93 -20.82 3.69
CA PHE A 166 -6.78 -20.95 2.81
C PHE A 166 -5.47 -20.93 3.60
N ASN A 167 -4.66 -21.97 3.42
CA ASN A 167 -3.31 -22.05 3.96
C ASN A 167 -2.37 -22.63 2.90
N PRO A 168 -1.39 -21.87 2.40
CA PRO A 168 -0.53 -22.32 1.31
C PRO A 168 0.35 -23.53 1.68
N ALA A 169 0.56 -23.81 2.98
CA ALA A 169 1.29 -24.99 3.42
C ALA A 169 0.53 -26.30 3.22
N THR A 170 -0.81 -26.25 3.14
CA THR A 170 -1.70 -27.41 3.04
C THR A 170 -2.61 -27.36 1.82
N ALA A 171 -2.69 -26.22 1.13
CA ALA A 171 -3.50 -26.04 -0.07
C ALA A 171 -2.99 -26.89 -1.24
N SER A 172 -3.88 -27.09 -2.21
CA SER A 172 -3.59 -27.73 -3.49
C SER A 172 -4.03 -26.86 -4.65
N VAL A 173 -3.46 -27.12 -5.82
CA VAL A 173 -3.85 -26.55 -7.11
C VAL A 173 -3.74 -27.64 -8.15
N ASP A 174 -4.75 -27.80 -9.00
CA ASP A 174 -4.85 -28.92 -9.96
C ASP A 174 -4.62 -30.30 -9.33
N GLY A 175 -5.10 -30.50 -8.10
CA GLY A 175 -4.95 -31.74 -7.34
C GLY A 175 -3.52 -32.05 -6.84
N LYS A 176 -2.59 -31.10 -6.92
CA LYS A 176 -1.21 -31.23 -6.40
C LYS A 176 -1.00 -30.30 -5.21
N PRO A 177 -0.18 -30.68 -4.21
CA PRO A 177 0.17 -29.79 -3.11
C PRO A 177 0.84 -28.51 -3.62
N LEU A 178 0.38 -27.35 -3.14
CA LEU A 178 1.01 -26.06 -3.45
C LEU A 178 2.41 -25.98 -2.83
N ARG A 179 2.57 -26.52 -1.62
CA ARG A 179 3.86 -26.60 -0.93
C ARG A 179 4.78 -27.64 -1.58
N CYS A 180 6.03 -27.26 -1.82
CA CYS A 180 7.05 -28.17 -2.33
C CYS A 180 7.33 -29.34 -1.37
N ALA A 181 7.63 -30.52 -1.94
CA ALA A 181 8.09 -31.66 -1.17
C ALA A 181 9.35 -31.30 -0.36
N GLY A 182 9.33 -31.56 0.95
CA GLY A 182 10.43 -31.19 1.85
C GLY A 182 10.61 -29.67 2.05
N GLY A 183 9.71 -28.82 1.54
CA GLY A 183 9.76 -27.37 1.74
C GLY A 183 10.79 -26.64 0.87
N ILE A 184 11.38 -27.31 -0.12
CA ILE A 184 12.47 -26.77 -0.95
C ILE A 184 12.00 -26.66 -2.39
N ALA A 185 12.03 -25.46 -2.96
CA ALA A 185 11.75 -25.23 -4.37
C ALA A 185 12.92 -25.74 -5.24
N ARG A 186 12.59 -26.47 -6.32
CA ARG A 186 13.53 -26.90 -7.37
C ARG A 186 13.12 -26.39 -8.76
N GLY A 187 12.24 -25.40 -8.77
CA GLY A 187 11.54 -24.84 -9.92
C GLY A 187 10.37 -23.99 -9.44
N ASP A 188 9.44 -23.70 -10.35
CA ASP A 188 8.31 -22.80 -10.17
C ASP A 188 6.95 -23.50 -9.99
N THR A 189 6.95 -24.83 -9.94
CA THR A 189 5.72 -25.65 -9.88
C THR A 189 5.16 -25.84 -8.47
N CYS A 190 5.76 -25.23 -7.44
CA CYS A 190 5.34 -25.28 -6.04
C CYS A 190 6.02 -24.14 -5.24
N LEU A 191 5.55 -23.89 -4.02
CA LEU A 191 6.11 -22.90 -3.10
C LEU A 191 6.98 -23.55 -2.02
N SER A 192 8.16 -23.01 -1.80
CA SER A 192 9.04 -23.38 -0.69
C SER A 192 8.53 -22.89 0.66
N ASP A 193 9.06 -23.44 1.75
CA ASP A 193 8.75 -22.96 3.11
C ASP A 193 9.14 -21.50 3.33
N ARG A 194 10.20 -21.03 2.65
CA ARG A 194 10.65 -19.63 2.74
C ARG A 194 9.67 -18.67 2.05
N GLN A 195 9.18 -19.06 0.88
CA GLN A 195 8.16 -18.29 0.15
C GLN A 195 6.85 -18.24 0.92
N ILE A 196 6.42 -19.38 1.47
CA ILE A 196 5.24 -19.45 2.34
C ILE A 196 5.43 -18.57 3.59
N ALA A 197 6.61 -18.59 4.21
CA ALA A 197 6.90 -17.73 5.36
C ALA A 197 6.86 -16.23 5.02
N ALA A 198 7.32 -15.81 3.84
CA ALA A 198 7.22 -14.42 3.39
C ALA A 198 5.77 -14.00 3.12
N LEU A 199 4.97 -14.85 2.45
CA LEU A 199 3.53 -14.63 2.28
C LEU A 199 2.80 -14.53 3.62
N ASN A 200 3.13 -15.41 4.57
CA ASN A 200 2.57 -15.36 5.93
C ASN A 200 3.00 -14.09 6.66
N THR A 201 4.23 -13.62 6.47
CA THR A 201 4.70 -12.33 7.03
C THR A 201 3.83 -11.19 6.51
N MET A 202 3.57 -11.16 5.20
CA MET A 202 2.69 -10.18 4.56
C MET A 202 1.23 -10.26 5.05
N ASN A 203 0.73 -11.48 5.31
CA ASN A 203 -0.64 -11.73 5.74
C ASN A 203 -0.89 -11.60 7.25
N THR A 204 0.16 -11.39 8.05
CA THR A 204 0.05 -11.33 9.52
C THR A 204 0.39 -9.96 10.08
N PRO A 205 -0.22 -9.57 11.23
CA PRO A 205 0.09 -8.30 11.86
C PRO A 205 1.57 -8.13 12.23
N LEU A 206 2.09 -6.91 12.07
CA LEU A 206 3.27 -6.46 12.80
C LEU A 206 2.82 -6.09 14.21
N VAL A 207 3.30 -6.81 15.21
CA VAL A 207 3.05 -6.51 16.63
C VAL A 207 4.26 -5.77 17.19
N PHE A 208 4.04 -4.59 17.76
CA PHE A 208 5.10 -3.81 18.38
C PHE A 208 5.43 -4.36 19.77
N ALA A 209 6.71 -4.31 20.15
CA ALA A 209 7.18 -4.77 21.45
C ALA A 209 6.69 -3.89 22.61
N TYR A 210 6.19 -2.70 22.31
CA TYR A 210 5.61 -1.72 23.22
C TYR A 210 4.64 -0.84 22.43
N PRO A 211 3.63 -0.21 23.07
CA PRO A 211 2.80 0.79 22.40
C PRO A 211 3.66 1.93 21.88
N LEU A 212 3.44 2.35 20.64
CA LEU A 212 4.06 3.56 20.10
C LEU A 212 3.50 4.81 20.81
N GLU A 213 4.14 5.97 20.60
CA GLU A 213 3.67 7.23 21.20
C GLU A 213 2.22 7.57 20.80
N SER A 214 1.85 7.24 19.56
CA SER A 214 0.48 7.36 19.04
C SER A 214 -0.50 6.32 19.60
N GLY A 215 -0.03 5.35 20.39
CA GLY A 215 -0.82 4.37 21.14
C GLY A 215 -1.06 3.03 20.44
N GLU A 216 -0.66 2.89 19.16
CA GLU A 216 -0.80 1.65 18.42
C GLU A 216 0.12 0.56 19.00
N THR A 217 -0.42 -0.64 19.10
CA THR A 217 0.31 -1.84 19.55
C THR A 217 0.60 -2.81 18.40
N GLN A 218 0.01 -2.58 17.24
CA GLN A 218 0.21 -3.38 16.03
C GLN A 218 -0.24 -2.64 14.77
N TYR A 219 0.17 -3.14 13.61
CA TYR A 219 -0.43 -2.85 12.30
C TYR A 219 -0.95 -4.16 11.69
N PRO A 220 -2.17 -4.19 11.09
CA PRO A 220 -2.74 -5.43 10.55
C PRO A 220 -1.95 -6.00 9.37
N GLY A 221 -2.11 -7.31 9.14
CA GLY A 221 -1.62 -7.95 7.91
C GLY A 221 -2.47 -7.56 6.69
N TYR A 222 -1.90 -7.74 5.50
CA TYR A 222 -2.61 -7.50 4.24
C TYR A 222 -3.48 -8.68 3.85
N ASN A 223 -4.50 -8.44 3.03
CA ASN A 223 -5.30 -9.52 2.43
C ASN A 223 -4.55 -10.13 1.24
N VAL A 224 -3.52 -10.93 1.50
CA VAL A 224 -2.59 -11.44 0.46
C VAL A 224 -3.28 -12.39 -0.51
N TYR A 225 -4.12 -13.27 0.01
CA TYR A 225 -4.67 -14.37 -0.76
C TYR A 225 -5.84 -13.95 -1.66
N GLY A 226 -6.37 -12.74 -1.52
CA GLY A 226 -7.36 -12.18 -2.45
C GLY A 226 -6.76 -11.34 -3.58
N ALA A 227 -5.43 -11.26 -3.70
CA ALA A 227 -4.75 -10.28 -4.54
C ALA A 227 -3.93 -10.92 -5.67
N ASP A 228 -3.91 -10.27 -6.82
CA ASP A 228 -2.92 -10.52 -7.87
C ASP A 228 -1.59 -9.88 -7.48
N LEU A 229 -0.54 -10.70 -7.36
CA LEU A 229 0.80 -10.27 -6.97
C LEU A 229 1.72 -9.93 -8.16
N GLY A 230 1.16 -9.83 -9.37
CA GLY A 230 1.87 -9.70 -10.64
C GLY A 230 2.12 -11.06 -11.27
N VAL A 231 1.05 -11.69 -11.78
CA VAL A 231 1.07 -13.04 -12.36
C VAL A 231 1.54 -13.10 -13.81
N GLY A 232 1.92 -11.97 -14.42
CA GLY A 232 2.40 -11.91 -15.80
C GLY A 232 1.28 -12.07 -16.83
N SER A 233 0.08 -11.57 -16.53
CA SER A 233 -1.05 -11.61 -17.46
C SER A 233 -0.81 -10.77 -18.72
N SER A 234 -1.65 -10.98 -19.75
CA SER A 234 -1.66 -10.15 -20.95
C SER A 234 -2.42 -8.82 -20.77
N SER A 235 -2.89 -8.54 -19.55
CA SER A 235 -3.61 -7.31 -19.23
C SER A 235 -2.71 -6.08 -19.47
N PRO A 236 -3.24 -4.99 -20.03
CA PRO A 236 -2.48 -3.73 -20.11
C PRO A 236 -2.15 -3.15 -18.73
N LEU A 237 -2.80 -3.64 -17.65
CA LEU A 237 -2.54 -3.23 -16.27
C LEU A 237 -1.46 -4.08 -15.58
N GLU A 238 -0.96 -5.16 -16.20
CA GLU A 238 -0.02 -6.09 -15.57
C GLU A 238 1.24 -5.40 -15.03
N GLY A 239 1.79 -4.44 -15.78
CA GLY A 239 2.94 -3.67 -15.34
C GLY A 239 2.66 -2.86 -14.06
N THR A 240 1.46 -2.29 -13.96
CA THR A 240 1.01 -1.57 -12.75
C THR A 240 0.81 -2.53 -11.59
N VAL A 241 0.13 -3.66 -11.82
CA VAL A 241 -0.10 -4.69 -10.78
C VAL A 241 1.24 -5.21 -10.25
N THR A 242 2.16 -5.59 -11.15
CA THR A 242 3.50 -6.05 -10.77
C THR A 242 4.25 -5.00 -9.97
N THR A 243 4.23 -3.73 -10.38
CA THR A 243 4.91 -2.63 -9.69
C THR A 243 4.37 -2.39 -8.28
N LEU A 244 3.04 -2.38 -8.13
CA LEU A 244 2.37 -2.13 -6.84
C LEU A 244 2.35 -3.36 -5.94
N ALA A 245 2.60 -4.56 -6.46
CA ALA A 245 2.72 -5.79 -5.69
C ALA A 245 4.19 -6.11 -5.38
N LEU A 246 4.71 -7.24 -5.88
CA LEU A 246 6.03 -7.75 -5.51
C LEU A 246 7.19 -7.15 -6.34
N GLY A 247 6.92 -6.32 -7.34
CA GLY A 247 7.93 -5.85 -8.29
C GLY A 247 8.43 -6.98 -9.22
N THR A 248 9.53 -6.70 -9.92
CA THR A 248 10.19 -7.65 -10.84
C THR A 248 11.48 -8.23 -10.30
N THR A 249 12.08 -7.63 -9.26
CA THR A 249 13.31 -8.11 -8.63
C THR A 249 13.13 -8.36 -7.15
N GLN A 250 13.76 -9.44 -6.65
CA GLN A 250 13.88 -9.69 -5.22
C GLN A 250 14.46 -8.46 -4.50
N PRO A 251 13.84 -7.98 -3.42
CA PRO A 251 14.39 -6.88 -2.64
C PRO A 251 15.81 -7.21 -2.13
N SER A 252 16.69 -6.22 -2.22
CA SER A 252 18.06 -6.25 -1.68
C SER A 252 18.45 -4.81 -1.36
N TYR A 253 19.42 -4.61 -0.47
CA TYR A 253 19.90 -3.26 -0.13
C TYR A 253 21.16 -2.89 -0.95
N PRO A 254 21.25 -1.68 -1.52
CA PRO A 254 20.19 -0.65 -1.63
C PRO A 254 19.00 -1.13 -2.45
N LEU A 255 17.79 -0.70 -2.08
CA LEU A 255 16.57 -1.09 -2.78
C LEU A 255 16.60 -0.62 -4.23
N GLN A 256 16.30 -1.53 -5.15
CA GLN A 256 16.22 -1.24 -6.57
C GLN A 256 14.83 -0.71 -6.92
N SER A 257 14.74 0.14 -7.94
CA SER A 257 13.45 0.69 -8.42
C SER A 257 12.50 -0.38 -8.98
N THR A 258 13.03 -1.57 -9.27
CA THR A 258 12.31 -2.77 -9.71
C THR A 258 11.81 -3.65 -8.56
N ALA A 259 12.17 -3.34 -7.31
CA ALA A 259 11.62 -3.99 -6.13
C ALA A 259 10.19 -3.47 -5.84
N MET A 260 9.56 -4.02 -4.81
CA MET A 260 8.22 -3.63 -4.34
C MET A 260 8.12 -2.10 -4.16
N PHE A 261 7.16 -1.44 -4.83
CA PHE A 261 7.00 0.02 -4.75
C PHE A 261 6.79 0.49 -3.30
N ASP A 262 5.92 -0.20 -2.56
CA ASP A 262 5.68 0.05 -1.14
C ASP A 262 6.93 -0.17 -0.28
N GLY A 263 7.78 -1.13 -0.66
CA GLY A 263 9.06 -1.36 -0.01
C GLY A 263 10.05 -0.20 -0.23
N GLN A 264 10.01 0.43 -1.40
CA GLN A 264 10.84 1.61 -1.70
C GLN A 264 10.40 2.81 -0.83
N ILE A 265 9.10 3.06 -0.73
CA ILE A 265 8.55 4.11 0.16
C ILE A 265 8.95 3.84 1.62
N ALA A 266 8.80 2.59 2.06
CA ALA A 266 9.12 2.19 3.43
C ALA A 266 10.62 2.32 3.75
N ASP A 267 11.51 1.89 2.84
CA ASP A 267 12.96 2.06 2.98
C ASP A 267 13.34 3.52 3.16
N ASP A 268 12.90 4.39 2.24
CA ASP A 268 13.19 5.82 2.30
C ASP A 268 12.64 6.45 3.59
N PHE A 269 11.37 6.19 3.91
CA PHE A 269 10.74 6.74 5.11
C PHE A 269 11.46 6.28 6.39
N VAL A 270 11.83 5.00 6.50
CA VAL A 270 12.51 4.48 7.68
C VAL A 270 13.91 5.05 7.81
N ARG A 271 14.69 5.14 6.73
CA ARG A 271 16.05 5.71 6.77
C ARG A 271 16.04 7.19 7.18
N TYR A 272 15.19 8.00 6.56
CA TYR A 272 15.17 9.45 6.82
C TYR A 272 14.43 9.82 8.11
N THR A 273 13.28 9.19 8.39
CA THR A 273 12.38 9.64 9.46
C THR A 273 12.55 8.83 10.75
N VAL A 274 12.71 7.51 10.64
CA VAL A 274 12.70 6.62 11.81
C VAL A 274 14.10 6.43 12.38
N MET A 275 15.09 6.20 11.51
CA MET A 275 16.47 5.94 11.89
C MET A 275 17.33 7.21 11.93
N ASP A 276 16.85 8.32 11.35
CA ASP A 276 17.61 9.56 11.15
C ASP A 276 19.00 9.29 10.55
N ASN A 277 19.07 8.35 9.60
CA ASN A 277 20.29 7.91 8.96
C ASN A 277 20.03 7.48 7.51
N PRO A 278 20.27 8.38 6.53
CA PRO A 278 20.02 8.09 5.12
C PRO A 278 20.88 6.95 4.56
N ASP A 279 22.03 6.66 5.18
CA ASP A 279 22.98 5.63 4.74
C ASP A 279 22.75 4.26 5.40
N ALA A 280 21.73 4.13 6.25
CA ALA A 280 21.43 2.90 6.95
C ALA A 280 20.86 1.82 6.03
N ASP A 281 21.21 0.57 6.28
CA ASP A 281 20.56 -0.59 5.66
C ASP A 281 19.22 -0.88 6.37
N SER A 282 18.13 -0.37 5.78
CA SER A 282 16.78 -0.50 6.36
C SER A 282 16.34 -1.96 6.48
N LEU A 283 16.83 -2.87 5.64
CA LEU A 283 16.47 -4.30 5.68
C LEU A 283 17.09 -5.04 6.88
N LYS A 284 17.95 -4.37 7.66
CA LYS A 284 18.47 -4.86 8.94
C LYS A 284 17.77 -4.24 10.15
N TYR A 285 16.86 -3.31 9.93
CA TYR A 285 16.07 -2.73 10.99
C TYR A 285 15.07 -3.77 11.52
N ASN A 286 14.62 -3.61 12.76
CA ASN A 286 13.53 -4.43 13.28
C ASN A 286 12.30 -3.52 13.48
N PRO A 287 11.31 -3.57 12.58
CA PRO A 287 10.12 -2.71 12.67
C PRO A 287 9.34 -2.85 13.98
N ALA A 288 9.44 -3.98 14.69
CA ALA A 288 8.72 -4.23 15.93
C ALA A 288 9.24 -3.44 17.14
N ILE A 289 10.43 -2.83 17.04
CA ILE A 289 11.05 -2.07 18.14
C ILE A 289 11.19 -0.58 17.82
N ALA A 290 10.42 -0.05 16.88
CA ALA A 290 10.54 1.34 16.43
C ALA A 290 10.25 2.38 17.52
N GLY A 291 11.13 3.39 17.62
CA GLY A 291 11.11 4.42 18.67
C GLY A 291 12.04 4.16 19.86
N ARG A 292 13.04 3.28 19.70
CA ARG A 292 14.08 2.98 20.69
C ARG A 292 15.47 3.32 20.18
#